data_AF-A0A914Y5G2-F1
#
_entry.id   AF-A0A914Y5G2-F1
#
_cell.length_a   1.000
_cell.length_b   1.000
_cell.length_c   1.000
_cell.angle_alpha   90.00
_cell.angle_beta   90.00
_cell.angle_gamma   90.00
#
_symmetry.space_group_name_H-M   'P 1'
#
loop_
_entity.id
_entity.type
_entity.pdbx_description
1 polymer ?
#
loop_
_entity_poly.entity_id
_entity_poly.type
_entity_poly.pdbx_seq_one_letter_code
_entity_poly.pdbx_strand_id
1 'polypeptide(L)' 'MIRNLYRHVQPLTAQIASSSPDSLGIFEDFYEEVFKEIDEAYGRINQMHVCENMGEHLIGNVYIKVR' A
#
# COMPACT_ATOMS: atom_id res chain seq x y z
N MET A 1 3.45 6.75 -10.68
CA MET A 1 4.18 6.05 -9.60
C MET A 1 4.12 6.94 -8.38
N ILE A 2 3.46 6.49 -7.30
CA ILE A 2 3.42 7.22 -6.03
C ILE A 2 4.38 6.50 -5.08
N ARG A 3 5.36 7.23 -4.55
CA ARG A 3 6.44 6.67 -3.73
C ARG A 3 6.16 6.88 -2.25
N ASN A 4 6.52 5.90 -1.43
CA ASN A 4 6.40 5.95 0.04
C ASN A 4 4.96 6.24 0.51
N LEU A 5 3.96 5.79 -0.24
CA LEU A 5 2.55 6.03 0.09
C LEU A 5 2.08 5.07 1.19
N TYR A 6 2.48 3.81 1.11
CA TYR A 6 2.21 2.82 2.15
C TYR A 6 3.32 2.81 3.20
N ARG A 7 3.07 3.34 4.39
CA ARG A 7 4.05 3.29 5.49
C ARG A 7 3.57 2.32 6.56
N HIS A 8 4.04 1.09 6.47
CA HIS A 8 3.86 0.14 7.55
C HIS A 8 4.79 0.50 8.72
N VAL A 9 4.25 1.10 9.77
CA VAL A 9 5.00 1.42 10.99
C VAL A 9 4.97 0.19 11.89
N GLN A 10 5.79 -0.82 11.57
CA GLN A 10 6.09 -1.88 12.52
C GLN A 10 7.52 -1.71 13.06
N PRO A 11 7.71 -1.66 14.40
CA PRO A 11 9.05 -1.65 14.96
C PRO A 11 9.79 -2.92 14.50
N LEU A 12 11.11 -2.80 14.26
CA LEU A 12 11.96 -3.88 13.74
C LEU A 12 11.86 -5.19 14.54
N THR A 13 11.46 -5.11 15.81
CA THR A 13 11.23 -6.25 16.71
C THR A 13 9.91 -7.01 16.47
N ALA A 14 8.92 -6.41 15.78
CA ALA A 14 7.61 -6.99 15.51
C ALA A 14 7.53 -7.74 14.15
N GLN A 15 8.52 -7.57 13.27
CA GLN A 15 8.55 -8.25 11.96
C GLN A 15 8.61 -9.78 12.05
N ILE A 16 9.00 -10.33 13.21
CA ILE A 16 9.06 -11.78 13.44
C ILE A 16 7.66 -12.36 13.78
N ALA A 17 6.64 -11.52 13.99
CA ALA A 17 5.30 -11.92 14.45
C ALA A 17 4.14 -11.49 13.52
N SER A 18 4.42 -11.01 12.30
CA SER A 18 3.53 -10.14 11.53
C SER A 18 2.48 -10.86 10.66
N SER A 19 1.71 -11.78 11.24
CA SER A 19 0.43 -12.21 10.67
C SER A 19 -0.66 -12.09 11.73
N SER A 20 -0.79 -10.91 12.32
CA SER A 20 -1.95 -10.56 13.15
C SER A 20 -3.11 -10.07 12.27
N PRO A 21 -4.36 -10.43 12.58
CA PRO A 21 -5.54 -10.00 11.81
C PRO A 21 -5.68 -8.47 11.71
N ASP A 22 -5.19 -7.75 12.72
CA ASP A 22 -5.20 -6.27 12.72
C ASP A 22 -4.34 -5.66 11.60
N SER A 23 -3.24 -6.33 11.22
CA SER A 23 -2.37 -5.83 10.13
C SER A 23 -3.03 -5.94 8.75
N LEU A 24 -3.95 -6.90 8.57
CA LEU A 24 -4.69 -7.08 7.32
C LEU A 24 -5.75 -5.98 7.15
N GLY A 25 -6.50 -5.66 8.20
CA GLY A 25 -7.51 -4.59 8.14
C GLY A 25 -6.90 -3.23 7.78
N ILE A 26 -5.75 -2.90 8.39
CA ILE A 26 -5.02 -1.66 8.07
C ILE A 26 -4.57 -1.60 6.60
N PHE A 27 -4.18 -2.75 6.01
CA PHE A 27 -3.82 -2.81 4.60
C PHE A 27 -5.06 -2.65 3.69
N GLU A 28 -6.17 -3.31 4.00
CA GLU A 28 -7.41 -3.21 3.23
C GLU A 28 -7.95 -1.78 3.22
N ASP A 29 -8.00 -1.12 4.38
CA ASP A 29 -8.43 0.28 4.51
C ASP A 29 -7.56 1.20 3.63
N PHE A 30 -6.23 1.06 3.72
CA PHE A 30 -5.31 1.81 2.88
C PHE A 30 -5.53 1.56 1.38
N TYR A 31 -5.72 0.30 1.01
CA TYR A 31 -5.92 -0.07 -0.39
C TYR A 31 -7.22 0.53 -0.95
N GLU A 32 -8.30 0.49 -0.17
CA GLU A 32 -9.59 1.07 -0.55
C GLU A 32 -9.52 2.59 -0.71
N GLU A 33 -8.90 3.29 0.24
CA GLU A 33 -8.75 4.76 0.18
C GLU A 33 -7.99 5.19 -1.07
N VAL A 34 -6.83 4.58 -1.33
CA VAL A 34 -6.01 4.91 -2.51
C VAL A 34 -6.73 4.55 -3.81
N PHE A 35 -7.42 3.41 -3.84
CA PHE A 35 -8.17 3.00 -5.03
C PHE A 35 -9.28 4.01 -5.34
N LYS A 36 -10.08 4.39 -4.36
CA LYS A 36 -11.21 5.32 -4.54
C LYS A 36 -10.74 6.69 -5.00
N GLU A 37 -9.72 7.25 -4.34
CA GLU A 37 -9.20 8.57 -4.70
C GLU A 37 -8.67 8.61 -6.14
N ILE A 38 -7.99 7.54 -6.58
CA ILE A 38 -7.42 7.50 -7.92
C ILE A 38 -8.48 7.19 -8.99
N ASP A 39 -9.48 6.35 -8.68
CA ASP A 39 -10.61 6.07 -9.58
C ASP A 39 -11.44 7.34 -9.83
N GLU A 40 -11.69 8.13 -8.78
CA GLU A 40 -12.42 9.40 -8.85
C GLU A 40 -11.62 10.50 -9.55
N ALA A 41 -10.31 10.62 -9.26
CA ALA A 41 -9.49 11.71 -9.78
C ALA A 41 -8.96 11.47 -11.21
N TYR A 42 -8.63 10.22 -11.56
CA TYR A 42 -7.94 9.88 -12.82
C TYR A 42 -8.73 8.94 -13.73
N GLY A 43 -9.87 8.42 -13.27
CA GLY A 43 -10.72 7.50 -14.02
C GLY A 43 -10.42 6.03 -13.71
N ARG A 44 -11.17 5.14 -14.36
CA ARG A 44 -11.25 3.72 -13.96
C ARG A 44 -9.87 3.05 -13.87
N ILE A 45 -9.53 2.56 -12.70
CA ILE A 45 -8.30 1.79 -12.48
C ILE A 45 -8.42 0.43 -13.16
N ASN A 46 -7.40 0.06 -13.93
CA ASN A 46 -7.27 -1.27 -14.54
C ASN A 46 -6.49 -2.22 -13.64
N GLN A 47 -5.40 -1.73 -13.04
CA GLN A 47 -4.53 -2.52 -12.16
C GLN A 47 -3.82 -1.63 -11.13
N MET A 48 -3.73 -2.09 -9.88
CA MET A 48 -2.99 -1.44 -8.80
C MET A 48 -2.14 -2.47 -8.06
N HIS A 49 -0.88 -2.13 -7.77
CA HIS A 49 0.06 -2.94 -7.00
C HIS A 49 0.65 -2.12 -5.86
N VAL A 50 0.56 -2.65 -4.65
CA VAL A 50 1.21 -2.09 -3.45
C VAL A 50 2.38 -3.00 -3.11
N CYS A 51 3.60 -2.46 -3.03
CA CYS A 51 4.80 -3.25 -2.77
C CYS A 51 5.37 -2.96 -1.37
N GLU A 52 5.51 -4.01 -0.56
CA GLU A 52 6.28 -4.00 0.69
C GLU A 52 7.78 -4.18 0.40
N ASN A 53 8.42 -3.17 -0.20
CA ASN A 53 9.85 -3.30 -0.48
C ASN A 53 10.67 -3.09 0.79
N MET A 54 11.46 -4.10 1.16
CA MET A 54 12.38 -4.11 2.32
C MET A 54 13.67 -3.29 2.09
N GLY A 55 13.58 -2.12 1.45
CA GLY A 55 14.72 -1.26 1.17
C GLY A 55 14.36 0.21 1.35
N GLU A 56 15.16 0.95 2.11
CA GLU A 56 14.92 2.33 2.59
C GLU A 56 14.38 3.30 1.51
N HIS A 57 14.72 3.08 0.24
CA HIS A 57 14.33 3.93 -0.89
C HIS A 57 13.14 3.43 -1.73
N LEU A 58 12.59 2.24 -1.43
CA LEU A 58 11.52 1.60 -2.19
C LEU A 58 10.28 1.26 -1.35
N ILE A 59 10.31 1.48 -0.03
CA ILE A 59 9.22 1.13 0.90
C ILE A 59 7.90 1.75 0.43
N GLY A 60 6.86 0.92 0.29
CA GLY A 60 5.50 1.40 0.11
C GLY A 60 5.19 2.07 -1.23
N ASN A 61 5.87 1.65 -2.30
CA ASN A 61 5.56 2.13 -3.63
C ASN A 61 4.21 1.56 -4.11
N VAL A 62 3.39 2.45 -4.69
CA VAL A 62 2.13 2.08 -5.32
C VAL A 62 2.21 2.36 -6.83
N TYR A 63 1.95 1.31 -7.59
CA TYR A 63 1.94 1.34 -9.05
C TYR A 63 0.50 1.20 -9.53
N ILE A 64 0.04 2.15 -10.33
CA ILE A 64 -1.34 2.19 -10.81
C ILE A 64 -1.32 2.32 -12.33
N LYS A 65 -2.07 1.45 -12.99
CA LYS A 65 -2.38 1.53 -14.42
C LYS A 65 -3.84 1.93 -14.58
N VAL A 66 -4.04 3.14 -15.09
CA VAL A 66 -5.35 3.67 -15.48
C VAL A 66 -5.61 3.29 -16.95
N ARG A 67 -6.87 3.23 -17.38
CA ARG A 67 -7.21 3.00 -18.80
C ARG A 67 -6.79 4.14 -19.71
#